data_AF-A0A949Y5E8-F1
#
_entry.id   AF-A0A949Y5E8-F1
#
_cell.length_a   1.000
_cell.length_b   1.000
_cell.length_c   1.000
_cell.angle_alpha   90.00
_cell.angle_beta   90.00
_cell.angle_gamma   90.00
#
_symmetry.space_group_name_H-M   'P 1'
#
loop_
_entity.id
_entity.type
_entity.pdbx_description
1 polymer ?
#
loop_
_entity_poly.entity_id
_entity_poly.type
_entity_poly.pdbx_seq_one_letter_code
_entity_poly.pdbx_strand_id
1 'polypeptide(L)'
;MRHVGAAVLFLVASWIASTQADALPVFAHRYGLTCGTCHSTVPHLSAFGNAFLRAGFRPPPGFERQPDVFPVAMKINLQYSSFPDPNGLPKAIVDEVELLSSGPLARHYAYRMEQYIVDGGEPGLTRDAWLAYASRPAFGDTAPSLRFTAGQFTLPLPVDP
;
A
#
# COMPACT_ATOMS: atom_id res chain seq x y z
N MET A 1 30.48 3.05 32.11
CA MET A 1 30.47 1.62 31.73
C MET A 1 29.12 0.92 31.98
N ARG A 2 28.37 1.24 33.05
CA ARG A 2 27.08 0.58 33.37
C ARG A 2 25.96 0.81 32.35
N HIS A 3 25.90 1.97 31.71
CA HIS A 3 24.88 2.29 30.69
C HIS A 3 25.13 1.58 29.35
N VAL A 4 26.39 1.26 29.04
CA VAL A 4 26.76 0.56 27.79
C VAL A 4 26.27 -0.89 27.83
N GLY A 5 26.42 -1.57 28.98
CA GLY A 5 25.90 -2.92 29.16
C GLY A 5 24.37 -2.99 29.06
N ALA A 6 23.66 -2.01 29.62
CA ALA A 6 22.21 -1.92 29.53
C ALA A 6 21.72 -1.66 28.09
N ALA A 7 22.40 -0.78 27.36
CA ALA A 7 22.07 -0.50 25.95
C ALA A 7 22.30 -1.72 25.04
N VAL A 8 23.39 -2.45 25.26
CA VAL A 8 23.68 -3.69 24.51
C VAL A 8 22.66 -4.77 24.83
N LEU A 9 22.30 -4.97 26.11
CA LEU A 9 21.25 -5.93 26.47
C LEU A 9 19.89 -5.56 25.84
N PHE A 10 19.55 -4.28 25.82
CA PHE A 10 18.30 -3.81 25.23
C PHE A 10 18.26 -4.04 23.71
N LEU A 11 19.36 -3.74 23.00
CA LEU A 11 19.48 -4.01 21.57
C LEU A 11 19.38 -5.51 21.25
N VAL A 12 20.08 -6.36 22.02
CA VAL A 12 20.02 -7.81 21.84
C VAL A 12 18.62 -8.36 22.13
N ALA A 13 17.97 -7.90 23.20
CA ALA A 13 16.60 -8.28 23.53
C ALA A 13 15.60 -7.85 22.44
N SER A 14 15.78 -6.66 21.87
CA SER A 14 14.94 -6.13 20.78
C SER A 14 15.08 -6.96 19.50
N TRP A 15 16.29 -7.46 19.23
CA TRP A 15 16.58 -8.28 18.06
C TRP A 15 15.99 -9.69 18.20
N ILE A 16 16.08 -10.28 19.40
CA ILE A 16 15.47 -11.59 19.70
C ILE A 16 13.92 -11.50 19.72
N ALA A 17 13.36 -10.35 20.10
CA ALA A 17 11.92 -10.10 20.08
C ALA A 17 11.37 -9.71 18.69
N SER A 18 12.21 -9.68 17.64
CA SER A 18 11.73 -9.44 16.28
C SER A 18 10.96 -10.66 15.76
N THR A 19 9.65 -10.64 15.92
CA THR A 19 8.77 -11.51 15.13
C THR A 19 8.88 -11.06 13.67
N GLN A 20 8.72 -11.98 12.71
CA GLN A 20 8.43 -11.57 11.34
C GLN A 20 7.28 -10.57 11.42
N ALA A 21 7.55 -9.32 11.02
CA ALA A 21 6.48 -8.40 10.71
C ALA A 21 5.80 -9.02 9.50
N ASP A 22 4.71 -9.74 9.72
CA ASP A 22 3.78 -10.10 8.67
C ASP A 22 3.47 -8.79 7.94
N ALA A 23 3.96 -8.69 6.71
CA ALA A 23 3.86 -7.47 5.95
C ALA A 23 2.37 -7.19 5.77
N LEU A 24 1.82 -6.23 6.51
CA LEU A 24 0.48 -5.71 6.28
C LEU A 24 0.48 -4.93 4.96
N PRO A 25 0.22 -5.63 3.83
CA PRO A 25 -0.94 -5.21 3.05
C PRO A 25 -1.86 -6.38 2.74
N VAL A 26 -3.17 -6.10 2.79
CA VAL A 26 -4.25 -7.07 2.55
C VAL A 26 -4.15 -7.77 1.20
N PHE A 27 -3.46 -7.20 0.21
CA PHE A 27 -3.21 -7.86 -1.08
C PHE A 27 -2.10 -8.91 -1.03
N ALA A 28 -1.00 -8.62 -0.33
CA ALA A 28 0.11 -9.56 -0.15
C ALA A 28 -0.35 -10.80 0.62
N HIS A 29 -1.04 -10.60 1.75
CA HIS A 29 -1.57 -11.71 2.54
C HIS A 29 -2.68 -12.49 1.83
N ARG A 30 -3.58 -11.81 1.10
CA ARG A 30 -4.66 -12.48 0.37
C ARG A 30 -4.14 -13.49 -0.65
N TYR A 31 -2.99 -13.21 -1.28
CA TYR A 31 -2.45 -14.04 -2.36
C TYR A 31 -1.09 -14.69 -2.04
N GLY A 32 -0.59 -14.55 -0.79
CA GLY A 32 0.73 -15.05 -0.39
C GLY A 32 1.90 -14.41 -1.14
N LEU A 33 1.77 -13.14 -1.55
CA LEU A 33 2.77 -12.41 -2.32
C LEU A 33 3.60 -11.50 -1.43
N THR A 34 4.86 -11.24 -1.81
CA THR A 34 5.70 -10.26 -1.09
C THR A 34 5.52 -8.86 -1.66
N CYS A 35 5.89 -7.82 -0.88
CA CYS A 35 5.86 -6.43 -1.35
C CYS A 35 6.66 -6.25 -2.66
N GLY A 36 7.83 -6.89 -2.76
CA GLY A 36 8.70 -6.83 -3.94
C GLY A 36 8.13 -7.52 -5.18
N THR A 37 7.13 -8.39 -5.01
CA THR A 37 6.40 -8.97 -6.15
C THR A 37 5.56 -7.90 -6.85
N CYS A 38 4.90 -7.03 -6.10
CA CYS A 38 4.04 -5.97 -6.65
C CYS A 38 4.79 -4.66 -6.93
N HIS A 39 5.79 -4.31 -6.12
CA HIS A 39 6.50 -3.03 -6.20
C HIS A 39 7.98 -3.22 -6.55
N SER A 40 8.47 -2.41 -7.50
CA SER A 40 9.92 -2.28 -7.73
C SER A 40 10.56 -1.38 -6.67
N THR A 41 9.86 -0.30 -6.36
CA THR A 41 10.14 0.68 -5.31
C THR A 41 8.79 1.28 -4.97
N VAL A 42 8.40 1.40 -3.70
CA VAL A 42 7.12 2.05 -3.37
C VAL A 42 7.20 3.53 -3.77
N PRO A 43 6.21 4.09 -4.49
CA PRO A 43 4.92 3.49 -4.88
C PRO A 43 4.91 2.80 -6.26
N HIS A 44 5.98 2.86 -7.04
CA HIS A 44 6.11 2.27 -8.38
C HIS A 44 5.88 0.75 -8.42
N LEU A 45 5.06 0.34 -9.40
CA LEU A 45 4.71 -1.06 -9.62
C LEU A 45 5.74 -1.78 -10.49
N SER A 46 6.02 -3.02 -10.14
CA SER A 46 6.74 -3.97 -10.98
C SER A 46 5.92 -4.33 -12.24
N ALA A 47 6.50 -5.09 -13.17
CA ALA A 47 5.75 -5.64 -14.30
C ALA A 47 4.56 -6.50 -13.84
N PHE A 48 4.75 -7.29 -12.78
CA PHE A 48 3.70 -8.08 -12.16
C PHE A 48 2.62 -7.20 -11.53
N GLY A 49 2.99 -6.19 -10.74
CA GLY A 49 2.04 -5.27 -10.11
C GLY A 49 1.18 -4.53 -11.13
N ASN A 50 1.80 -4.10 -12.24
CA ASN A 50 1.09 -3.49 -13.36
C ASN A 50 0.11 -4.47 -14.04
N ALA A 51 0.50 -5.73 -14.22
CA ALA A 51 -0.40 -6.76 -14.77
C ALA A 51 -1.57 -7.06 -13.82
N PHE A 52 -1.31 -7.10 -12.51
CA PHE A 52 -2.32 -7.32 -11.47
C PHE A 52 -3.33 -6.17 -11.39
N LEU A 53 -2.87 -4.92 -11.38
CA LEU A 53 -3.73 -3.73 -11.44
C LEU A 53 -4.57 -3.75 -12.73
N ARG A 54 -3.95 -4.06 -13.87
CA ARG A 54 -4.66 -4.17 -15.15
C ARG A 54 -5.71 -5.29 -15.18
N ALA A 55 -5.54 -6.36 -14.41
CA ALA A 55 -6.53 -7.43 -14.27
C ALA A 55 -7.66 -7.06 -13.28
N GLY A 56 -7.64 -5.85 -12.73
CA GLY A 56 -8.60 -5.40 -11.72
C GLY A 56 -8.45 -6.15 -10.41
N PHE A 57 -7.21 -6.32 -9.94
CA PHE A 57 -6.84 -6.99 -8.69
C PHE A 57 -7.19 -8.49 -8.65
N ARG A 58 -7.25 -9.12 -9.81
CA ARG A 58 -7.43 -10.57 -9.96
C ARG A 58 -6.06 -11.24 -10.13
N PRO A 59 -5.76 -12.28 -9.35
CA PRO A 59 -4.46 -12.93 -9.40
C PRO A 59 -4.34 -13.82 -10.64
N PRO A 60 -3.13 -14.32 -10.95
CA PRO A 60 -2.93 -15.34 -11.99
C PRO A 60 -3.76 -16.60 -11.71
N PRO A 61 -4.12 -17.39 -12.76
CA PRO A 61 -4.68 -18.72 -12.57
C PRO A 61 -3.81 -19.57 -11.64
N GLY A 62 -4.43 -20.33 -10.74
CA GLY A 62 -3.73 -21.18 -9.76
C GLY A 62 -3.37 -20.51 -8.44
N PHE A 63 -3.60 -19.19 -8.31
CA PHE A 63 -3.57 -18.53 -7.00
C PHE A 63 -4.95 -18.68 -6.33
N GLU A 64 -4.96 -19.22 -5.11
CA GLU A 64 -6.18 -19.30 -4.32
C GLU A 64 -6.64 -17.90 -3.92
N ARG A 65 -7.88 -17.57 -4.26
CA ARG A 65 -8.57 -16.43 -3.67
C ARG A 65 -9.02 -16.86 -2.27
N GLN A 66 -8.38 -16.30 -1.23
CA GLN A 66 -8.94 -16.39 0.11
C GLN A 66 -10.38 -15.82 0.10
N PRO A 67 -11.33 -16.40 0.89
CA PRO A 67 -12.75 -16.06 0.84
C PRO A 67 -13.04 -14.56 1.07
N ASP A 68 -14.29 -14.14 0.80
CA ASP A 68 -14.80 -12.76 0.63
C ASP A 68 -14.58 -11.76 1.79
N VAL A 69 -13.32 -11.57 2.19
CA VAL A 69 -12.89 -10.49 3.05
C VAL A 69 -12.89 -9.20 2.22
N PHE A 70 -13.47 -8.13 2.75
CA PHE A 70 -13.36 -6.82 2.12
C PHE A 70 -11.90 -6.32 2.26
N PRO A 71 -11.18 -6.05 1.16
CA PRO A 71 -9.76 -5.71 1.24
C PRO A 71 -9.56 -4.29 1.76
N VAL A 72 -9.22 -4.12 3.03
CA VAL A 72 -8.94 -2.80 3.63
C VAL A 72 -7.64 -2.82 4.42
N ALA A 73 -6.73 -1.91 4.11
CA ALA A 73 -5.45 -1.71 4.79
C ALA A 73 -5.36 -0.30 5.36
N MET A 74 -4.56 -0.13 6.40
CA MET A 74 -4.18 1.15 6.95
C MET A 74 -2.66 1.26 6.96
N LYS A 75 -2.13 2.39 6.48
CA LYS A 75 -0.72 2.76 6.54
C LYS A 75 -0.58 3.94 7.50
N ILE A 76 0.43 3.88 8.37
CA ILE A 76 0.76 4.95 9.31
C ILE A 76 2.23 5.28 9.12
N ASN A 77 2.53 6.55 8.85
CA ASN A 77 3.89 7.08 8.76
C ASN A 77 4.15 8.05 9.93
N LEU A 78 5.26 7.84 10.63
CA LEU A 78 5.71 8.70 11.72
C LEU A 78 7.01 9.37 11.29
N GLN A 79 7.05 10.69 11.36
CA GLN A 79 8.23 11.46 10.98
C GLN A 79 8.82 12.18 12.18
N TYR A 80 10.14 12.04 12.35
CA TYR A 80 10.93 12.74 13.35
C TYR A 80 11.96 13.63 12.67
N SER A 81 12.14 14.83 13.20
CA SER A 81 13.17 15.78 12.78
C SER A 81 13.86 16.39 14.00
N SER A 82 15.19 16.39 13.99
CA SER A 82 16.01 17.11 14.95
C SER A 82 16.22 18.58 14.59
N PHE A 83 15.72 19.02 13.42
CA PHE A 83 15.72 20.44 13.09
C PHE A 83 14.79 21.16 14.07
N PRO A 84 15.28 22.18 14.80
CA PRO A 84 14.50 22.85 15.82
C PRO A 84 13.27 23.52 15.20
N ASP A 85 12.12 23.31 15.82
CA ASP A 85 10.92 24.11 15.55
C ASP A 85 11.12 25.57 16.03
N PRO A 86 10.16 26.48 15.82
CA PRO A 86 10.26 27.86 16.33
C PRO A 86 10.49 27.98 17.85
N ASN A 87 10.23 26.92 18.63
CA ASN A 87 10.46 26.86 20.08
C ASN A 87 11.81 26.21 20.45
N GLY A 88 12.62 25.81 19.47
CA GLY A 88 13.91 25.18 19.68
C GLY A 88 13.85 23.69 20.04
N LEU A 89 12.69 23.04 19.87
CA LEU A 89 12.47 21.64 20.25
C LEU A 89 12.47 20.71 19.03
N PRO A 90 12.90 19.43 19.16
CA PRO A 90 12.71 18.42 18.13
C PRO A 90 11.23 18.18 17.83
N LYS A 91 10.90 17.92 16.56
CA LYS A 91 9.53 17.67 16.10
C LYS A 91 9.33 16.17 15.82
N ALA A 92 8.24 15.62 16.34
CA ALA A 92 7.72 14.32 15.96
C ALA A 92 6.24 14.48 15.59
N ILE A 93 5.85 13.98 14.41
CA ILE A 93 4.47 14.03 13.93
C ILE A 93 4.01 12.66 13.44
N VAL A 94 2.70 12.46 13.49
CA VAL A 94 2.04 11.54 12.58
C VAL A 94 2.01 12.23 11.23
N ASP A 95 2.90 11.80 10.34
CA ASP A 95 3.05 12.38 9.01
C ASP A 95 1.88 11.95 8.12
N GLU A 96 1.55 10.65 8.16
CA GLU A 96 0.54 10.08 7.30
C GLU A 96 -0.30 9.04 8.03
N VAL A 97 -1.61 9.07 7.79
CA VAL A 97 -2.52 7.94 8.07
C VAL A 97 -3.35 7.75 6.82
N GLU A 98 -3.16 6.63 6.14
CA GLU A 98 -3.80 6.35 4.85
C GLU A 98 -4.61 5.05 4.94
N LEU A 99 -5.87 5.09 4.49
CA LEU A 99 -6.72 3.93 4.30
C LEU A 99 -6.70 3.52 2.84
N LEU A 100 -6.39 2.25 2.56
CA LEU A 100 -6.34 1.69 1.23
C LEU A 100 -7.34 0.56 1.09
N SER A 101 -8.17 0.59 0.05
CA SER A 101 -9.06 -0.51 -0.31
C SER A 101 -9.15 -0.66 -1.81
N SER A 102 -8.98 -1.87 -2.34
CA SER A 102 -9.18 -2.11 -3.77
C SER A 102 -9.46 -3.58 -4.04
N GLY A 103 -10.14 -3.89 -5.12
CA GLY A 103 -10.44 -5.28 -5.42
C GLY A 103 -11.38 -5.48 -6.59
N PRO A 104 -11.61 -6.75 -6.98
CA PRO A 104 -12.69 -7.08 -7.88
C PRO A 104 -14.04 -6.85 -7.17
N LEU A 105 -14.94 -6.10 -7.81
CA LEU A 105 -16.30 -5.86 -7.30
C LEU A 105 -17.31 -6.85 -7.92
N ALA A 106 -17.14 -7.18 -9.19
CA ALA A 106 -17.97 -8.13 -9.93
C ALA A 106 -17.15 -8.81 -11.03
N ARG A 107 -17.76 -9.59 -11.93
CA ARG A 107 -17.02 -10.25 -13.04
C ARG A 107 -16.19 -9.26 -13.86
N HIS A 108 -16.77 -8.13 -14.23
CA HIS A 108 -16.16 -7.13 -15.12
C HIS A 108 -15.73 -5.84 -14.43
N TYR A 109 -15.97 -5.71 -13.12
CA TYR A 109 -15.76 -4.47 -12.38
C TYR A 109 -14.70 -4.63 -11.30
N ALA A 110 -13.93 -3.57 -11.08
CA ALA A 110 -12.98 -3.42 -10.00
C ALA A 110 -13.09 -2.01 -9.42
N TYR A 111 -12.62 -1.82 -8.19
CA TYR A 111 -12.62 -0.53 -7.51
C TYR A 111 -11.27 -0.29 -6.84
N ARG A 112 -10.97 0.98 -6.59
CA ARG A 112 -9.88 1.45 -5.73
C ARG A 112 -10.31 2.68 -4.96
N MET A 113 -9.90 2.74 -3.71
CA MET A 113 -10.11 3.81 -2.77
C MET A 113 -8.83 3.98 -1.94
N GLU A 114 -8.23 5.16 -2.01
CA GLU A 114 -7.11 5.60 -1.17
C GLU A 114 -7.51 6.93 -0.52
N GLN A 115 -7.60 6.90 0.80
CA GLN A 115 -8.03 8.04 1.61
C GLN A 115 -6.96 8.37 2.63
N TYR A 116 -6.42 9.58 2.54
CA TYR A 116 -5.57 10.13 3.59
C TYR A 116 -6.48 10.66 4.69
N ILE A 117 -6.36 10.11 5.88
CA ILE A 117 -6.93 10.67 7.10
C ILE A 117 -6.01 11.79 7.61
N VAL A 118 -4.69 11.56 7.53
CA VAL A 118 -3.65 12.54 7.83
C VAL A 118 -2.66 12.57 6.69
N ASP A 119 -2.24 13.76 6.28
CA ASP A 119 -1.21 14.01 5.27
C ASP A 119 -0.35 15.22 5.68
N GLY A 120 0.96 15.03 5.86
CA GLY A 120 1.87 16.05 6.39
C GLY A 120 1.55 16.52 7.81
N GLY A 121 0.78 15.76 8.58
CA GLY A 121 0.25 16.15 9.90
C GLY A 121 -1.04 16.98 9.86
N GLU A 122 -1.60 17.24 8.69
CA GLU A 122 -2.88 17.93 8.48
C GLU A 122 -3.98 16.96 8.06
N PRO A 123 -5.28 17.34 8.12
CA PRO A 123 -6.35 16.52 7.57
C PRO A 123 -6.12 16.18 6.09
N GLY A 124 -6.10 14.89 5.77
CA GLY A 124 -5.83 14.41 4.42
C GLY A 124 -7.02 14.51 3.47
N LEU A 125 -6.74 14.41 2.17
CA LEU A 125 -7.74 14.35 1.11
C LEU A 125 -7.85 12.93 0.52
N THR A 126 -8.95 12.67 -0.18
CA THR A 126 -9.04 11.47 -1.02
C THR A 126 -8.01 11.59 -2.13
N ARG A 127 -7.19 10.55 -2.33
CA ARG A 127 -6.19 10.50 -3.41
C ARG A 127 -6.77 9.80 -4.63
N ASP A 128 -7.20 8.55 -4.46
CA ASP A 128 -7.86 7.75 -5.49
C ASP A 128 -9.24 7.32 -5.01
N ALA A 129 -10.25 7.45 -5.86
CA ALA A 129 -11.58 6.87 -5.66
C ALA A 129 -12.21 6.62 -7.03
N TRP A 130 -12.04 5.39 -7.54
CA TRP A 130 -12.48 5.05 -8.88
C TRP A 130 -13.07 3.65 -9.01
N LEU A 131 -13.91 3.51 -10.03
CA LEU A 131 -14.45 2.25 -10.53
C LEU A 131 -13.93 2.00 -11.94
N ALA A 132 -13.53 0.77 -12.21
CA ALA A 132 -13.05 0.35 -13.51
C ALA A 132 -13.88 -0.82 -14.05
N TYR A 133 -14.24 -0.72 -15.32
CA TYR A 133 -14.80 -1.81 -16.13
C TYR A 133 -13.74 -2.34 -17.09
N ALA A 134 -13.69 -3.66 -17.26
CA ALA A 134 -12.96 -4.29 -18.36
C ALA A 134 -13.75 -5.45 -18.97
N SER A 135 -13.81 -5.49 -20.31
CA SER A 135 -14.45 -6.61 -21.02
C SER A 135 -13.72 -7.93 -20.80
N ARG A 136 -12.39 -7.90 -20.65
CA ARG A 136 -11.53 -9.06 -20.35
C ARG A 136 -10.61 -8.80 -19.15
N PRO A 137 -11.13 -8.95 -17.91
CA PRO A 137 -10.38 -8.67 -16.68
C PRO A 137 -9.59 -9.91 -16.22
N ALA A 138 -8.71 -10.44 -17.06
CA ALA A 138 -7.91 -11.61 -16.73
C ALA A 138 -6.44 -11.26 -16.60
N PHE A 139 -5.77 -11.87 -15.61
CA PHE A 139 -4.33 -11.70 -15.43
C PHE A 139 -3.59 -12.34 -16.61
N GLY A 140 -2.66 -11.59 -17.20
CA GLY A 140 -1.86 -12.07 -18.34
C GLY A 140 -2.59 -12.11 -19.68
N ASP A 141 -3.87 -11.71 -19.74
CA ASP A 141 -4.59 -11.62 -21.02
C ASP A 141 -4.05 -10.45 -21.86
N THR A 142 -3.55 -10.78 -23.05
CA THR A 142 -3.00 -9.84 -24.03
C THR A 142 -3.99 -9.51 -25.13
N ALA A 143 -5.17 -10.16 -25.16
CA ALA A 143 -6.20 -9.86 -26.13
C ALA A 143 -6.74 -8.44 -25.94
N PRO A 144 -7.24 -7.77 -27.01
CA PRO A 144 -7.84 -6.46 -26.88
C PRO A 144 -8.96 -6.46 -25.82
N SER A 145 -8.88 -5.53 -24.88
CA SER A 145 -9.90 -5.32 -23.85
C SER A 145 -10.38 -3.88 -23.92
N LEU A 146 -11.69 -3.69 -23.96
CA LEU A 146 -12.29 -2.39 -23.72
C LEU A 146 -12.21 -2.09 -22.22
N ARG A 147 -11.76 -0.89 -21.86
CA ARG A 147 -11.59 -0.46 -20.47
C ARG A 147 -12.14 0.94 -20.27
N PHE A 148 -12.89 1.12 -19.19
CA PHE A 148 -13.37 2.41 -18.75
C PHE A 148 -13.04 2.56 -17.27
N THR A 149 -12.46 3.70 -16.89
CA THR A 149 -12.23 4.08 -15.50
C THR A 149 -12.96 5.39 -15.26
N ALA A 150 -13.74 5.45 -14.19
CA ALA A 150 -14.48 6.63 -13.79
C ALA A 150 -14.27 6.91 -12.30
N GLY A 151 -14.13 8.19 -11.95
CA GLY A 151 -13.86 8.65 -10.60
C GLY A 151 -12.62 9.54 -10.54
N GLN A 152 -12.09 9.70 -9.34
CA GLN A 152 -10.83 10.40 -9.10
C GLN A 152 -9.69 9.38 -9.15
N PHE A 153 -8.66 9.65 -9.96
CA PHE A 153 -7.50 8.77 -10.07
C PHE A 153 -6.24 9.57 -10.37
N THR A 154 -5.12 9.17 -9.77
CA THR A 154 -3.80 9.68 -10.11
C THR A 154 -3.39 9.20 -11.50
N LEU A 155 -2.97 10.13 -12.35
CA LEU A 155 -2.39 9.81 -13.66
C LEU A 155 -0.99 9.22 -13.47
N PRO A 156 -0.58 8.24 -14.30
CA PRO A 156 0.76 7.63 -14.23
C PRO A 156 1.82 8.58 -14.81
N LEU A 157 1.95 9.76 -14.21
CA LEU A 157 2.97 10.73 -14.56
C LEU A 157 4.29 10.37 -13.86
N PRO A 158 5.45 10.74 -14.45
CA PRO A 158 6.75 10.49 -13.83
C PRO A 158 6.93 11.17 -12.47
N VAL A 159 6.14 12.23 -12.22
CA VAL A 159 6.14 12.99 -10.97
C VAL A 159 4.70 13.03 -10.48
N ASP A 160 4.52 12.61 -9.23
CA ASP A 160 3.27 12.76 -8.51
C ASP A 160 3.12 14.26 -8.15
N PRO A 161 2.09 14.96 -8.64
CA PRO A 161 1.94 16.40 -8.44
C PRO A 161 1.67 16.78 -6.98
#